data_AF-B8DIT8-F1
#
_entry.id   AF-B8DIT8-F1
#
_cell.length_a   1.000
_cell.length_b   1.000
_cell.length_c   1.000
_cell.angle_alpha   90.00
_cell.angle_beta   90.00
_cell.angle_gamma   90.00
#
_symmetry.space_group_name_H-M   'P 1'
#
loop_
_entity.id
_entity.type
_entity.pdbx_description
1 polymer ?
#
loop_
_entity_poly.entity_id
_entity_poly.type
_entity_poly.pdbx_seq_one_letter_code
_entity_poly.pdbx_strand_id
1 'polypeptide(L)'
;MWEYTDKVREHFLNPRNVGSLDDANAIGEVGSLACGDALKLYLKIDGDRIVDAKFQTFGCASAIASSSALTELIKGMTVEEALKVTNRDIAEFLGGLPKEKMHCSVMGQEALEAAIRNWRGEPAVEHSHEGQLVCKCFGVTDEQIVRAIRENGLKTVEEITHYTKAGGGCGECVGELQRLLDAELGKAPVCETPLAAAPKKLTNVQRMQLVLKVLEGEIRPRLQQDGGDIELVDMDGTTVYVALRGMCTSCPSSRLTLEGFVEKTLRDHVDENIVVKEAAA
;
A
#
# COMPACT_ATOMS: atom_id res chain seq x y z
N MET A 1 -9.92 16.05 14.87
CA MET A 1 -10.66 15.28 15.89
C MET A 1 -11.86 14.69 15.20
N TRP A 2 -12.10 13.39 15.32
CA TRP A 2 -13.17 12.73 14.55
C TRP A 2 -14.49 12.92 15.29
N GLU A 3 -15.55 13.21 14.55
CA GLU A 3 -16.87 13.41 15.14
C GLU A 3 -17.56 12.07 15.36
N TYR A 4 -17.56 11.61 16.60
CA TYR A 4 -18.32 10.43 17.02
C TYR A 4 -19.72 10.81 17.46
N THR A 5 -20.68 9.97 17.10
CA THR A 5 -22.05 10.08 17.60
C THR A 5 -22.10 9.84 19.11
N ASP A 6 -23.15 10.33 19.76
CA ASP A 6 -23.36 10.08 21.18
C ASP A 6 -23.53 8.59 21.48
N LYS A 7 -24.08 7.83 20.54
CA LYS A 7 -24.21 6.38 20.68
C LYS A 7 -22.86 5.67 20.59
N VAL A 8 -21.95 6.09 19.72
CA VAL A 8 -20.56 5.58 19.72
C VAL A 8 -19.87 5.88 21.05
N ARG A 9 -19.98 7.11 21.55
CA ARG A 9 -19.39 7.49 22.84
C ARG A 9 -19.95 6.63 23.98
N GLU A 10 -21.24 6.40 23.98
CA GLU A 10 -21.92 5.63 25.00
C GLU A 10 -21.51 4.14 24.98
N HIS A 11 -21.42 3.50 23.80
CA HIS A 11 -20.92 2.13 23.67
C HIS A 11 -19.42 2.01 23.95
N PHE A 12 -18.65 3.08 23.80
CA PHE A 12 -17.24 3.11 24.19
C PHE A 12 -17.05 3.28 25.71
N LEU A 13 -17.78 4.20 26.34
CA LEU A 13 -17.65 4.50 27.78
C LEU A 13 -18.29 3.41 28.65
N ASN A 14 -19.43 2.86 28.21
CA ASN A 14 -20.21 1.87 28.95
C ASN A 14 -20.43 0.61 28.09
N PRO A 15 -19.39 -0.08 27.60
CA PRO A 15 -19.56 -1.20 26.67
C PRO A 15 -20.39 -2.33 27.28
N ARG A 16 -21.27 -2.91 26.46
CA ARG A 16 -22.20 -3.97 26.87
C ARG A 16 -21.62 -5.32 26.51
N ASN A 17 -21.88 -6.32 27.35
CA ASN A 17 -21.48 -7.71 27.09
C ASN A 17 -19.96 -7.95 26.98
N VAL A 18 -19.16 -7.14 27.66
CA VAL A 18 -17.71 -7.37 27.76
C VAL A 18 -17.41 -8.63 28.59
N GLY A 19 -16.48 -9.44 28.12
CA GLY A 19 -15.92 -10.58 28.85
C GLY A 19 -15.87 -11.86 28.01
N SER A 20 -15.45 -12.94 28.66
CA SER A 20 -15.53 -14.29 28.12
C SER A 20 -16.86 -14.96 28.49
N LEU A 21 -17.18 -16.03 27.77
CA LEU A 21 -18.30 -16.90 28.07
C LEU A 21 -17.79 -18.35 28.11
N ASP A 22 -17.78 -18.95 29.29
CA ASP A 22 -17.15 -20.26 29.54
C ASP A 22 -17.87 -21.42 28.84
N ASP A 23 -19.18 -21.28 28.62
CA ASP A 23 -20.02 -22.27 27.97
C ASP A 23 -20.35 -21.92 26.51
N ALA A 24 -19.60 -20.99 25.90
CA ALA A 24 -19.71 -20.65 24.49
C ALA A 24 -19.50 -21.89 23.60
N ASN A 25 -20.38 -22.07 22.63
CA ASN A 25 -20.28 -23.14 21.63
C ASN A 25 -19.95 -22.62 20.23
N ALA A 26 -19.65 -21.34 20.12
CA ALA A 26 -19.39 -20.62 18.88
C ALA A 26 -18.41 -19.48 19.18
N ILE A 27 -17.17 -19.57 18.68
CA ILE A 27 -16.11 -18.61 18.97
C ILE A 27 -15.51 -18.13 17.65
N GLY A 28 -15.47 -16.81 17.47
CA GLY A 28 -14.85 -16.14 16.33
C GLY A 28 -13.71 -15.24 16.77
N GLU A 29 -12.56 -15.35 16.12
CA GLU A 29 -11.38 -14.53 16.40
C GLU A 29 -10.88 -13.88 15.10
N VAL A 30 -10.69 -12.56 15.14
CA VAL A 30 -10.20 -11.78 14.01
C VAL A 30 -9.24 -10.68 14.47
N GLY A 31 -8.37 -10.25 13.55
CA GLY A 31 -7.35 -9.25 13.82
C GLY A 31 -6.15 -9.80 14.60
N SER A 32 -5.22 -8.92 14.95
CA SER A 32 -4.01 -9.27 15.67
C SER A 32 -3.42 -8.06 16.41
N LEU A 33 -2.60 -8.32 17.42
CA LEU A 33 -1.86 -7.26 18.10
C LEU A 33 -0.91 -6.52 17.13
N ALA A 34 -0.45 -7.19 16.06
CA ALA A 34 0.43 -6.59 15.06
C ALA A 34 -0.28 -5.53 14.20
N CYS A 35 -1.57 -5.72 13.89
CA CYS A 35 -2.36 -4.74 13.11
C CYS A 35 -3.09 -3.71 13.98
N GLY A 36 -2.90 -3.76 15.30
CA GLY A 36 -3.36 -2.77 16.27
C GLY A 36 -4.82 -2.90 16.72
N ASP A 37 -5.60 -3.81 16.12
CA ASP A 37 -6.96 -4.14 16.56
C ASP A 37 -7.16 -5.67 16.50
N ALA A 38 -7.84 -6.24 17.50
CA ALA A 38 -8.20 -7.64 17.58
C ALA A 38 -9.56 -7.81 18.30
N LEU A 39 -10.36 -8.78 17.85
CA LEU A 39 -11.67 -9.07 18.42
C LEU A 39 -11.86 -10.58 18.55
N LYS A 40 -12.24 -11.00 19.76
CA LYS A 40 -12.73 -12.33 20.07
C LYS A 40 -14.19 -12.25 20.48
N LEU A 41 -15.05 -12.88 19.70
CA LEU A 41 -16.49 -12.94 19.89
C LEU A 41 -16.87 -14.33 20.40
N TYR A 42 -17.65 -14.35 21.48
CA TYR A 42 -18.18 -15.55 22.11
C TYR A 42 -19.69 -15.56 21.95
N LEU A 43 -20.24 -16.62 21.38
CA LEU A 43 -21.68 -16.80 21.25
C LEU A 43 -22.11 -18.10 21.93
N LYS A 44 -23.30 -18.05 22.51
CA LYS A 44 -24.06 -19.24 22.92
C LYS A 44 -25.24 -19.38 21.98
N ILE A 45 -25.25 -20.45 21.22
CA ILE A 45 -26.34 -20.78 20.29
C ILE A 45 -27.12 -21.97 20.87
N ASP A 46 -28.42 -21.79 21.06
CA ASP A 46 -29.35 -22.85 21.47
C ASP A 46 -30.35 -23.12 20.35
N GLY A 47 -30.33 -24.34 19.82
CA GLY A 47 -31.00 -24.69 18.57
C GLY A 47 -30.47 -23.87 17.39
N ASP A 48 -31.22 -22.84 17.01
CA ASP A 48 -30.87 -21.90 15.93
C ASP A 48 -30.85 -20.44 16.41
N ARG A 49 -30.86 -20.18 17.72
CA ARG A 49 -30.90 -18.81 18.27
C ARG A 49 -29.69 -18.47 19.10
N ILE A 50 -29.19 -17.24 18.94
CA ILE A 50 -28.12 -16.69 19.77
C ILE A 50 -28.73 -16.25 21.11
N VAL A 51 -28.54 -17.04 22.16
CA VAL A 51 -29.10 -16.76 23.49
C VAL A 51 -28.21 -15.86 24.33
N ASP A 52 -26.90 -15.92 24.13
CA ASP A 52 -25.95 -14.97 24.72
C ASP A 52 -24.81 -14.66 23.76
N ALA A 53 -24.26 -13.47 23.90
CA ALA A 53 -23.16 -12.95 23.10
C ALA A 53 -22.29 -12.10 24.00
N LYS A 54 -20.98 -12.35 23.98
CA LYS A 54 -19.96 -11.59 24.70
C LYS A 54 -18.74 -11.36 23.84
N PHE A 55 -17.94 -10.36 24.18
CA PHE A 55 -16.74 -10.06 23.42
C PHE A 55 -15.55 -9.65 24.29
N GLN A 56 -14.36 -9.89 23.76
CA GLN A 56 -13.12 -9.27 24.21
C GLN A 56 -12.45 -8.63 23.00
N THR A 57 -12.10 -7.35 23.10
CA THR A 57 -11.41 -6.64 22.02
C THR A 57 -10.23 -5.85 22.55
N PHE A 58 -9.20 -5.76 21.73
CA PHE A 58 -8.12 -4.81 21.88
C PHE A 58 -8.19 -3.89 20.67
N GLY A 59 -8.19 -2.58 20.88
CA GLY A 59 -8.26 -1.66 19.76
C GLY A 59 -8.68 -0.25 20.14
N CYS A 60 -8.99 0.54 19.10
CA CYS A 60 -9.45 1.91 19.28
C CYS A 60 -10.89 2.01 19.82
N ALA A 61 -11.32 3.23 20.18
CA ALA A 61 -12.67 3.48 20.69
C ALA A 61 -13.79 2.97 19.76
N SER A 62 -13.58 3.06 18.44
CA SER A 62 -14.51 2.53 17.44
C SER A 62 -14.59 1.01 17.46
N ALA A 63 -13.48 0.29 17.69
CA ALA A 63 -13.47 -1.17 17.79
C ALA A 63 -14.30 -1.65 18.99
N ILE A 64 -14.14 -0.99 20.15
CA ILE A 64 -14.93 -1.28 21.35
C ILE A 64 -16.42 -1.00 21.11
N ALA A 65 -16.75 0.16 20.54
CA ALA A 65 -18.13 0.54 20.28
C ALA A 65 -18.81 -0.40 19.27
N SER A 66 -18.13 -0.74 18.16
CA SER A 66 -18.62 -1.69 17.16
C SER A 66 -18.83 -3.08 17.72
N SER A 67 -17.91 -3.58 18.56
CA SER A 67 -18.05 -4.90 19.18
C SER A 67 -19.21 -4.95 20.17
N SER A 68 -19.38 -3.89 20.97
CA SER A 68 -20.53 -3.78 21.88
C SER A 68 -21.86 -3.68 21.14
N ALA A 69 -21.92 -2.87 20.08
CA ALA A 69 -23.11 -2.74 19.24
C ALA A 69 -23.49 -4.07 18.59
N LEU A 70 -22.50 -4.79 18.04
CA LEU A 70 -22.70 -6.10 17.44
C LEU A 70 -23.35 -7.08 18.43
N THR A 71 -22.82 -7.20 19.65
CA THR A 71 -23.36 -8.14 20.65
C THR A 71 -24.78 -7.81 21.09
N GLU A 72 -25.18 -6.54 21.09
CA GLU A 72 -26.57 -6.15 21.33
C GLU A 72 -27.47 -6.50 20.15
N LEU A 73 -26.98 -6.25 18.93
CA LEU A 73 -27.76 -6.43 17.71
C LEU A 73 -28.10 -7.90 17.45
N ILE A 74 -27.14 -8.81 17.63
CA ILE A 74 -27.31 -10.23 17.29
C ILE A 74 -28.01 -11.05 18.39
N LYS A 75 -28.14 -10.51 19.60
CA LYS A 75 -28.71 -11.27 20.72
C LYS A 75 -30.21 -11.52 20.51
N GLY A 76 -30.61 -12.78 20.53
CA GLY A 76 -31.98 -13.22 20.28
C GLY A 76 -32.30 -13.51 18.82
N MET A 77 -31.43 -13.12 17.88
CA MET A 77 -31.58 -13.43 16.45
C MET A 77 -31.35 -14.92 16.18
N THR A 78 -31.89 -15.42 15.08
CA THR A 78 -31.49 -16.72 14.55
C THR A 78 -30.10 -16.66 13.92
N VAL A 79 -29.45 -17.81 13.73
CA VAL A 79 -28.14 -17.87 13.06
C VAL A 79 -28.24 -17.34 11.61
N GLU A 80 -29.33 -17.64 10.92
CA GLU A 80 -29.59 -17.15 9.55
C GLU A 80 -29.82 -15.63 9.49
N GLU A 81 -30.46 -15.06 10.51
CA GLU A 81 -30.64 -13.61 10.63
C GLU A 81 -29.31 -12.93 10.95
N ALA A 82 -28.56 -13.49 11.90
CA ALA A 82 -27.26 -12.97 12.29
C ALA A 82 -26.27 -12.95 11.11
N LEU A 83 -26.27 -13.97 10.24
CA LEU A 83 -25.43 -13.99 9.03
C LEU A 83 -25.75 -12.89 8.00
N LYS A 84 -26.93 -12.27 8.09
CA LYS A 84 -27.30 -11.15 7.21
C LYS A 84 -26.84 -9.80 7.76
N VAL A 85 -26.36 -9.77 9.01
CA VAL A 85 -25.83 -8.56 9.63
C VAL A 85 -24.53 -8.18 8.96
N THR A 86 -24.50 -6.98 8.41
CA THR A 86 -23.35 -6.41 7.72
C THR A 86 -22.64 -5.36 8.59
N ASN A 87 -21.44 -4.96 8.18
CA ASN A 87 -20.71 -3.84 8.78
C ASN A 87 -21.53 -2.54 8.77
N ARG A 88 -22.45 -2.39 7.81
CA ARG A 88 -23.30 -1.22 7.66
C ARG A 88 -24.37 -1.22 8.72
N ASP A 89 -24.99 -2.36 9.01
CA ASP A 89 -25.98 -2.49 10.08
C ASP A 89 -25.38 -2.15 11.44
N ILE A 90 -24.12 -2.57 11.70
CA ILE A 90 -23.38 -2.22 12.91
C ILE A 90 -23.13 -0.71 12.98
N ALA A 91 -22.67 -0.11 11.88
CA ALA A 91 -22.40 1.33 11.81
C ALA A 91 -23.70 2.14 11.96
N GLU A 92 -24.79 1.74 11.30
CA GLU A 92 -26.11 2.36 11.38
C GLU A 92 -26.71 2.22 12.78
N PHE A 93 -26.53 1.07 13.43
CA PHE A 93 -26.92 0.90 14.83
C PHE A 93 -26.24 1.93 15.71
N LEU A 94 -24.97 2.25 15.47
CA LEU A 94 -24.21 3.28 16.19
C LEU A 94 -24.59 4.73 15.79
N GLY A 95 -25.55 4.92 14.88
CA GLY A 95 -25.92 6.23 14.33
C GLY A 95 -24.94 6.74 13.28
N GLY A 96 -24.06 5.88 12.79
CA GLY A 96 -22.97 6.18 11.88
C GLY A 96 -21.59 6.07 12.53
N LEU A 97 -20.60 5.79 11.69
CA LEU A 97 -19.18 5.86 12.04
C LEU A 97 -18.46 6.83 11.09
N PRO A 98 -17.43 7.56 11.56
CA PRO A 98 -16.53 8.28 10.67
C PRO A 98 -16.00 7.33 9.60
N LYS A 99 -15.89 7.82 8.35
CA LYS A 99 -15.48 6.99 7.22
C LYS A 99 -14.15 6.28 7.51
N GLU A 100 -13.21 7.00 8.11
CA GLU A 100 -11.88 6.55 8.48
C GLU A 100 -11.86 5.40 9.51
N LYS A 101 -13.00 5.06 10.15
CA LYS A 101 -13.15 3.95 11.13
C LYS A 101 -14.12 2.86 10.70
N MET A 102 -14.54 2.84 9.44
CA MET A 102 -15.43 1.79 8.94
C MET A 102 -14.83 0.38 9.09
N HIS A 103 -13.50 0.24 9.03
CA HIS A 103 -12.85 -1.05 9.33
C HIS A 103 -13.29 -1.69 10.67
N CYS A 104 -13.61 -0.90 11.69
CA CYS A 104 -14.03 -1.43 12.99
C CYS A 104 -15.38 -2.17 12.92
N SER A 105 -16.29 -1.76 12.03
CA SER A 105 -17.53 -2.49 11.80
C SER A 105 -17.32 -3.71 10.90
N VAL A 106 -16.39 -3.64 9.94
CA VAL A 106 -15.97 -4.80 9.12
C VAL A 106 -15.44 -5.92 10.02
N MET A 107 -14.51 -5.59 10.93
CA MET A 107 -13.97 -6.56 11.89
C MET A 107 -15.07 -7.21 12.75
N GLY A 108 -16.10 -6.46 13.14
CA GLY A 108 -17.25 -7.01 13.85
C GLY A 108 -18.01 -8.05 13.04
N GLN A 109 -18.32 -7.74 11.78
CA GLN A 109 -18.98 -8.68 10.87
C GLN A 109 -18.14 -9.94 10.65
N GLU A 110 -16.83 -9.80 10.38
CA GLU A 110 -15.93 -10.93 10.16
C GLU A 110 -15.84 -11.83 11.40
N ALA A 111 -15.83 -11.26 12.61
CA ALA A 111 -15.85 -12.02 13.86
C ALA A 111 -17.14 -12.83 14.02
N LEU A 112 -18.29 -12.27 13.62
CA LEU A 112 -19.57 -12.96 13.65
C LEU A 112 -19.59 -14.14 12.68
N GLU A 113 -19.15 -13.92 11.44
CA GLU A 113 -19.04 -14.98 10.44
C GLU A 113 -18.11 -16.11 10.92
N ALA A 114 -16.95 -15.76 11.47
CA ALA A 114 -16.01 -16.73 12.02
C ALA A 114 -16.64 -17.55 13.18
N ALA A 115 -17.37 -16.90 14.08
CA ALA A 115 -18.04 -17.57 15.20
C ALA A 115 -19.13 -18.55 14.73
N ILE A 116 -19.90 -18.16 13.72
CA ILE A 116 -20.96 -19.01 13.16
C ILE A 116 -20.37 -20.20 12.38
N ARG A 117 -19.29 -20.00 11.61
CA ARG A 117 -18.59 -21.11 10.95
C ARG A 117 -18.03 -22.11 11.96
N ASN A 118 -17.41 -21.61 13.03
CA ASN A 118 -16.93 -22.44 14.13
C ASN A 118 -18.06 -23.31 14.73
N TRP A 119 -19.24 -22.72 14.96
CA TRP A 119 -20.41 -23.45 15.45
C TRP A 119 -20.89 -24.55 14.48
N ARG A 120 -20.86 -24.27 13.17
CA ARG A 120 -21.24 -25.24 12.13
C ARG A 120 -20.22 -26.38 11.95
N GLY A 121 -19.08 -26.31 12.63
CA GLY A 121 -17.97 -27.25 12.42
C GLY A 121 -17.31 -27.08 11.05
N GLU A 122 -17.52 -25.94 10.40
CA GLU A 122 -16.80 -25.58 9.19
C GLU A 122 -15.35 -25.24 9.57
N PRO A 123 -14.38 -25.50 8.68
CA PRO A 123 -13.00 -25.08 8.94
C PRO A 123 -12.99 -23.59 9.23
N ALA A 124 -12.22 -23.20 10.26
CA ALA A 124 -11.97 -21.80 10.51
C ALA A 124 -11.46 -21.18 9.20
N VAL A 125 -11.93 -19.97 8.90
CA VAL A 125 -11.23 -19.16 7.90
C VAL A 125 -9.90 -18.84 8.54
N GLU A 126 -8.91 -19.69 8.32
CA GLU A 126 -7.56 -19.23 8.46
C GLU A 126 -7.48 -18.04 7.51
N HIS A 127 -7.33 -16.84 8.06
CA HIS A 127 -6.65 -15.77 7.34
C HIS A 127 -5.18 -16.18 7.16
N SER A 128 -4.93 -17.40 6.69
CA SER A 128 -3.78 -17.69 5.86
C SER A 128 -3.88 -16.69 4.72
N HIS A 129 -2.75 -16.12 4.33
CA HIS A 129 -2.67 -15.18 3.24
C HIS A 129 -2.99 -15.92 1.92
N GLU A 130 -4.23 -16.35 1.72
CA GLU A 130 -4.77 -16.62 0.40
C GLU A 130 -4.87 -15.23 -0.26
N GLY A 131 -4.08 -15.08 -1.31
CA GLY A 131 -3.81 -13.81 -1.94
C GLY A 131 -2.39 -13.27 -1.73
N GLN A 132 -1.94 -12.47 -2.69
CA GLN A 132 -0.66 -11.78 -2.63
C GLN A 132 -0.71 -10.68 -1.55
N LEU A 133 0.29 -10.64 -0.67
CA LEU A 133 0.41 -9.57 0.33
C LEU A 133 0.62 -8.22 -0.37
N VAL A 134 -0.39 -7.35 -0.27
CA VAL A 134 -0.37 -6.00 -0.87
C VAL A 134 0.12 -4.97 0.15
N CYS A 135 -0.47 -4.95 1.35
CA CYS A 135 -0.07 -4.03 2.41
C CYS A 135 0.76 -4.75 3.48
N LYS A 136 2.08 -4.54 3.46
CA LYS A 136 3.00 -5.12 4.45
C LYS A 136 2.81 -4.56 5.86
N CYS A 137 2.39 -3.29 6.00
CA CYS A 137 2.21 -2.66 7.31
C CYS A 137 1.06 -3.27 8.12
N PHE A 138 -0.05 -3.58 7.47
CA PHE A 138 -1.27 -4.05 8.13
C PHE A 138 -1.62 -5.50 7.80
N GLY A 139 -0.77 -6.19 7.03
CA GLY A 139 -0.95 -7.60 6.69
C GLY A 139 -2.08 -7.87 5.71
N VAL A 140 -2.45 -6.90 4.86
CA VAL A 140 -3.64 -6.98 3.99
C VAL A 140 -3.30 -7.59 2.63
N THR A 141 -4.05 -8.59 2.19
CA THR A 141 -3.91 -9.26 0.89
C THR A 141 -4.80 -8.62 -0.18
N ASP A 142 -4.47 -8.86 -1.45
CA ASP A 142 -5.29 -8.51 -2.61
C ASP A 142 -6.72 -9.07 -2.52
N GLU A 143 -6.91 -10.32 -2.12
CA GLU A 143 -8.22 -10.94 -1.96
C GLU A 143 -9.09 -10.20 -0.94
N GLN A 144 -8.51 -9.79 0.20
CA GLN A 144 -9.21 -8.98 1.21
C GLN A 144 -9.62 -7.62 0.64
N ILE A 145 -8.75 -6.99 -0.16
CA ILE A 145 -9.03 -5.70 -0.81
C ILE A 145 -10.17 -5.85 -1.82
N VAL A 146 -10.09 -6.86 -2.69
CA VAL A 146 -11.09 -7.14 -3.73
C VAL A 146 -12.45 -7.46 -3.09
N ARG A 147 -12.47 -8.27 -2.02
CA ARG A 147 -13.69 -8.55 -1.26
C ARG A 147 -14.30 -7.25 -0.72
N ALA A 148 -13.50 -6.42 -0.06
CA ALA A 148 -13.96 -5.15 0.50
C ALA A 148 -14.52 -4.21 -0.58
N ILE A 149 -13.89 -4.15 -1.77
CA ILE A 149 -14.35 -3.36 -2.92
C ILE A 149 -15.73 -3.83 -3.37
N ARG A 150 -15.91 -5.14 -3.58
CA ARG A 150 -17.16 -5.72 -4.10
C ARG A 150 -18.32 -5.58 -3.13
N GLU A 151 -18.11 -5.93 -1.87
CA GLU A 151 -19.17 -5.96 -0.85
C GLU A 151 -19.65 -4.55 -0.49
N ASN A 152 -18.74 -3.57 -0.47
CA ASN A 152 -19.06 -2.20 -0.05
C ASN A 152 -19.20 -1.23 -1.23
N GLY A 153 -18.99 -1.69 -2.47
CA GLY A 153 -19.08 -0.87 -3.67
C GLY A 153 -18.09 0.29 -3.70
N LEU A 154 -16.85 0.07 -3.24
CA LEU A 154 -15.82 1.10 -3.08
C LEU A 154 -15.35 1.60 -4.45
N LYS A 155 -15.13 2.92 -4.59
CA LYS A 155 -14.78 3.56 -5.87
C LYS A 155 -13.48 4.34 -5.84
N THR A 156 -12.85 4.47 -4.68
CA THR A 156 -11.63 5.24 -4.46
C THR A 156 -10.64 4.51 -3.56
N VAL A 157 -9.35 4.83 -3.67
CA VAL A 157 -8.30 4.21 -2.83
C VAL A 157 -8.41 4.65 -1.37
N GLU A 158 -8.88 5.87 -1.15
CA GLU A 158 -9.19 6.40 0.18
C GLU A 158 -10.29 5.56 0.86
N GLU A 159 -11.33 5.19 0.12
CA GLU A 159 -12.37 4.29 0.61
C GLU A 159 -11.82 2.89 0.92
N ILE A 160 -10.95 2.34 0.07
CA ILE A 160 -10.27 1.07 0.37
C ILE A 160 -9.50 1.18 1.69
N THR A 161 -8.77 2.28 1.88
CA THR A 161 -7.99 2.54 3.10
C THR A 161 -8.89 2.59 4.33
N HIS A 162 -10.06 3.21 4.23
CA HIS A 162 -11.02 3.34 5.32
C HIS A 162 -11.63 2.00 5.79
N TYR A 163 -11.81 1.05 4.86
CA TYR A 163 -12.41 -0.26 5.16
C TYR A 163 -11.36 -1.34 5.48
N THR A 164 -10.18 -1.27 4.88
CA THR A 164 -9.14 -2.31 5.00
C THR A 164 -7.90 -1.88 5.79
N LYS A 165 -7.76 -0.59 6.12
CA LYS A 165 -6.53 0.07 6.61
C LYS A 165 -5.35 0.09 5.63
N ALA A 166 -5.40 -0.69 4.54
CA ALA A 166 -4.32 -0.73 3.57
C ALA A 166 -4.06 0.67 3.01
N GLY A 167 -2.80 1.10 2.95
CA GLY A 167 -2.43 2.44 2.45
C GLY A 167 -2.39 3.54 3.51
N GLY A 168 -2.97 3.34 4.69
CA GLY A 168 -2.99 4.36 5.78
C GLY A 168 -1.69 4.49 6.59
N GLY A 169 -0.68 3.66 6.29
CA GLY A 169 0.58 3.56 7.02
C GLY A 169 1.73 4.25 6.27
N CYS A 170 2.63 3.46 5.67
CA CYS A 170 3.76 3.99 4.88
C CYS A 170 3.38 4.51 3.48
N GLY A 171 2.19 4.12 2.97
CA GLY A 171 1.71 4.52 1.65
C GLY A 171 2.30 3.75 0.45
N GLU A 172 3.26 2.84 0.66
CA GLU A 172 3.93 2.13 -0.44
C GLU A 172 2.98 1.29 -1.31
N CYS A 173 1.91 0.74 -0.72
CA CYS A 173 0.96 -0.10 -1.43
C CYS A 173 -0.13 0.67 -2.19
N VAL A 174 -0.21 2.00 -2.07
CA VAL A 174 -1.29 2.83 -2.65
C VAL A 174 -1.43 2.63 -4.17
N GLY A 175 -0.30 2.53 -4.88
CA GLY A 175 -0.32 2.25 -6.32
C GLY A 175 -0.92 0.88 -6.67
N GLU A 176 -0.68 -0.14 -5.83
CA GLU A 176 -1.27 -1.47 -6.03
C GLU A 176 -2.77 -1.48 -5.68
N LEU A 177 -3.19 -0.73 -4.66
CA LEU A 177 -4.62 -0.54 -4.35
C LEU A 177 -5.37 0.07 -5.54
N GLN A 178 -4.77 1.05 -6.21
CA GLN A 178 -5.35 1.67 -7.41
C GLN A 178 -5.51 0.65 -8.55
N ARG A 179 -4.51 -0.22 -8.75
CA ARG A 179 -4.58 -1.27 -9.78
C ARG A 179 -5.69 -2.28 -9.51
N LEU A 180 -5.82 -2.75 -8.27
CA LEU A 180 -6.89 -3.67 -7.87
C LEU A 180 -8.28 -3.02 -8.04
N LEU A 181 -8.40 -1.74 -7.69
CA LEU A 181 -9.63 -0.98 -7.87
C LEU A 181 -10.01 -0.82 -9.35
N ASP A 182 -9.04 -0.47 -10.20
CA ASP A 182 -9.31 -0.30 -11.63
C ASP A 182 -9.66 -1.62 -12.32
N ALA A 183 -9.02 -2.72 -11.91
CA ALA A 183 -9.35 -4.06 -12.36
C ALA A 183 -10.80 -4.45 -12.01
N GLU A 184 -11.26 -4.17 -10.79
CA GLU A 184 -12.63 -4.47 -10.36
C GLU A 184 -13.69 -3.57 -11.00
N LEU A 185 -13.35 -2.30 -11.27
CA LEU A 185 -14.25 -1.38 -11.97
C LEU A 185 -14.34 -1.64 -13.47
N GLY A 186 -13.65 -2.66 -13.99
CA GLY A 186 -13.64 -2.99 -15.42
C GLY A 186 -13.04 -1.88 -16.29
N LYS A 187 -12.31 -0.94 -15.68
CA LYS A 187 -11.50 0.00 -16.45
C LYS A 187 -10.39 -0.84 -17.07
N ALA A 188 -10.22 -0.73 -18.39
CA ALA A 188 -9.03 -1.30 -19.04
C ALA A 188 -7.83 -0.92 -18.18
N PRO A 189 -6.90 -1.85 -17.89
CA PRO A 189 -5.73 -1.53 -17.08
C PRO A 189 -5.14 -0.28 -17.73
N VAL A 190 -5.26 0.86 -17.04
CA VAL A 190 -4.43 1.99 -17.37
C VAL A 190 -3.07 1.39 -17.09
N CYS A 191 -2.33 1.15 -18.16
CA CYS A 191 -1.01 0.58 -18.09
C CYS A 191 -0.12 1.68 -17.48
N GLU A 192 -0.34 1.97 -16.20
CA GLU A 192 0.64 2.53 -15.31
C GLU A 192 1.49 1.34 -14.91
N THR A 193 2.34 0.98 -15.88
CA THR A 193 3.71 0.59 -15.58
C THR A 193 4.13 1.38 -14.35
N PRO A 194 4.75 0.77 -13.31
CA PRO A 194 5.27 1.52 -12.18
C PRO A 194 5.93 2.74 -12.78
N LEU A 195 5.53 3.94 -12.34
CA LEU A 195 6.13 5.17 -12.79
C LEU A 195 7.62 5.05 -12.41
N ALA A 196 8.42 4.45 -13.30
CA ALA A 196 9.78 4.85 -13.51
C ALA A 196 9.61 6.34 -13.72
N ALA A 197 9.91 7.09 -12.65
CA ALA A 197 9.73 8.52 -12.61
C ALA A 197 10.10 9.04 -13.98
N ALA A 198 9.13 9.65 -14.69
CA ALA A 198 9.40 10.25 -15.99
C ALA A 198 10.74 10.96 -15.85
N PRO A 199 11.77 10.65 -16.67
CA PRO A 199 13.13 11.05 -16.39
C PRO A 199 13.06 12.55 -16.13
N LYS A 200 13.29 12.94 -14.86
CA LYS A 200 13.27 14.35 -14.48
C LYS A 200 14.21 14.98 -15.49
N LYS A 201 13.71 15.80 -16.43
CA LYS A 201 14.55 16.45 -17.42
C LYS A 201 15.62 17.16 -16.61
N LEU A 202 16.82 16.58 -16.61
CA LEU A 202 17.89 17.00 -15.73
C LEU A 202 18.12 18.47 -16.02
N THR A 203 18.04 19.31 -14.99
CA THR A 203 18.37 20.73 -15.14
C THR A 203 19.78 20.84 -15.75
N ASN A 204 20.09 21.92 -16.45
CA ASN A 204 21.41 22.08 -17.08
C ASN A 204 22.56 21.84 -16.08
N VAL A 205 22.36 22.22 -14.81
CA VAL A 205 23.31 21.97 -13.72
C VAL A 205 23.46 20.48 -13.40
N GLN A 206 22.35 19.73 -13.30
CA GLN A 206 22.39 18.29 -13.01
C GLN A 206 23.00 17.49 -14.17
N ARG A 207 22.76 17.91 -15.42
CA ARG A 207 23.42 17.32 -16.59
C ARG A 207 24.92 17.54 -16.55
N MET A 208 25.35 18.75 -16.22
CA MET A 208 26.78 19.07 -16.08
C MET A 208 27.46 18.19 -15.03
N GLN A 209 26.83 18.02 -13.86
CA GLN A 209 27.35 17.18 -12.79
C GLN A 209 27.46 15.71 -13.19
N LEU A 210 26.49 15.20 -13.96
CA LEU A 210 26.50 13.83 -14.44
C LEU A 210 27.57 13.61 -15.51
N VAL A 211 27.73 14.55 -16.44
CA VAL A 211 28.82 14.55 -17.43
C VAL A 211 30.18 14.52 -16.74
N LEU A 212 30.41 15.39 -15.75
CA LEU A 212 31.66 15.39 -14.96
C LEU A 212 31.91 14.04 -14.28
N LYS A 213 30.89 13.47 -13.66
CA LYS A 213 31.00 12.16 -12.98
C LYS A 213 31.35 11.03 -13.94
N VAL A 214 30.76 11.00 -15.12
CA VAL A 214 31.04 9.98 -16.16
C VAL A 214 32.43 10.19 -16.75
N LEU A 215 32.82 11.44 -17.00
CA LEU A 215 34.17 11.76 -17.46
C LEU A 215 35.23 11.28 -16.47
N GLU A 216 35.06 11.55 -15.18
CA GLU A 216 36.02 11.14 -14.15
C GLU A 216 36.00 9.64 -13.84
N GLY A 217 34.83 9.02 -13.84
CA GLY A 217 34.66 7.62 -13.43
C GLY A 217 34.96 6.59 -14.52
N GLU A 218 34.68 6.91 -15.78
CA GLU A 218 34.70 5.91 -16.87
C GLU A 218 35.62 6.29 -18.02
N ILE A 219 35.58 7.55 -18.45
CA ILE A 219 36.26 7.98 -19.67
C ILE A 219 37.74 8.26 -19.37
N ARG A 220 38.02 9.10 -18.37
CA ARG A 220 39.38 9.51 -17.99
C ARG A 220 40.27 8.33 -17.60
N PRO A 221 39.85 7.36 -16.77
CA PRO A 221 40.70 6.23 -16.39
C PRO A 221 41.12 5.37 -17.60
N ARG A 222 40.24 5.22 -18.59
CA ARG A 222 40.54 4.49 -19.83
C ARG A 222 41.47 5.27 -20.75
N LEU A 223 41.27 6.58 -20.89
CA LEU A 223 42.18 7.42 -21.68
C LEU A 223 43.56 7.54 -21.04
N GLN A 224 43.64 7.56 -19.71
CA GLN A 224 44.91 7.59 -18.98
C GLN A 224 45.71 6.29 -19.10
N GLN A 225 45.04 5.13 -19.26
CA GLN A 225 45.73 3.88 -19.61
C GLN A 225 46.46 3.97 -20.95
N ASP A 226 45.91 4.75 -21.89
CA ASP A 226 46.51 5.00 -23.21
C ASP A 226 47.45 6.23 -23.23
N GLY A 227 47.76 6.82 -22.07
CA GLY A 227 48.65 7.99 -21.95
C GLY A 227 48.03 9.33 -22.38
N GLY A 228 46.71 9.37 -22.52
CA GLY A 228 45.92 10.56 -22.80
C GLY A 228 45.13 11.08 -21.60
N ASP A 229 44.54 12.25 -21.73
CA ASP A 229 43.61 12.79 -20.74
C ASP A 229 42.54 13.65 -21.42
N ILE A 230 41.46 13.93 -20.71
CA ILE A 230 40.32 14.72 -21.20
C ILE A 230 39.80 15.62 -20.09
N GLU A 231 39.47 16.85 -20.45
CA GLU A 231 38.83 17.82 -19.56
C GLU A 231 37.58 18.41 -20.17
N LEU A 232 36.59 18.65 -19.32
CA LEU A 232 35.38 19.37 -19.69
C LEU A 232 35.67 20.88 -19.67
N VAL A 233 35.47 21.54 -20.81
CA VAL A 233 35.65 23.00 -20.94
C VAL A 233 34.33 23.72 -20.72
N ASP A 234 33.27 23.28 -21.40
CA ASP A 234 31.94 23.87 -21.29
C ASP A 234 30.85 22.89 -21.75
N MET A 235 29.59 23.18 -21.43
CA MET A 235 28.43 22.46 -21.95
C MET A 235 27.29 23.44 -22.23
N ASP A 236 26.94 23.57 -23.50
CA ASP A 236 25.80 24.36 -23.95
C ASP A 236 24.67 23.44 -24.42
N GLY A 237 23.60 23.36 -23.63
CA GLY A 237 22.45 22.53 -23.93
C GLY A 237 22.81 21.05 -23.99
N THR A 238 22.90 20.50 -25.20
CA THR A 238 23.29 19.09 -25.48
C THR A 238 24.69 18.99 -26.10
N THR A 239 25.37 20.10 -26.35
CA THR A 239 26.73 20.11 -26.89
C THR A 239 27.73 20.19 -25.74
N VAL A 240 28.61 19.20 -25.65
CA VAL A 240 29.67 19.11 -24.63
C VAL A 240 31.00 19.46 -25.29
N TYR A 241 31.68 20.49 -24.79
CA TYR A 241 32.98 20.93 -25.26
C TYR A 241 34.07 20.36 -24.36
N VAL A 242 34.95 19.55 -24.94
CA VAL A 242 36.03 18.86 -24.23
C VAL A 242 37.39 19.23 -24.82
N ALA A 243 38.41 19.33 -23.96
CA ALA A 243 39.79 19.49 -24.37
C ALA A 243 40.55 18.18 -24.11
N LEU A 244 41.19 17.64 -25.13
CA LEU A 244 42.09 16.51 -24.99
C LEU A 244 43.46 16.99 -24.48
N ARG A 245 44.07 16.21 -23.60
CA ARG A 245 45.41 16.45 -23.03
C ARG A 245 46.29 15.21 -23.18
N GLY A 246 47.59 15.38 -22.96
CA GLY A 246 48.58 14.30 -23.08
C GLY A 246 48.74 13.81 -24.54
N MET A 247 48.94 12.51 -24.71
CA MET A 247 49.17 11.90 -26.03
C MET A 247 47.96 12.02 -26.99
N CYS A 248 46.78 12.33 -26.47
CA CYS A 248 45.57 12.51 -27.27
C CYS A 248 45.56 13.80 -28.12
N THR A 249 46.41 14.78 -27.83
CA THR A 249 46.50 16.05 -28.59
C THR A 249 47.12 15.88 -29.98
N SER A 250 48.03 14.90 -30.14
CA SER A 250 48.77 14.65 -31.38
C SER A 250 48.42 13.31 -32.04
N CYS A 251 47.39 12.61 -31.55
CA CYS A 251 47.01 11.29 -32.05
C CYS A 251 46.08 11.43 -33.27
N PRO A 252 46.41 10.85 -34.44
CA PRO A 252 45.54 10.91 -35.63
C PRO A 252 44.19 10.20 -35.43
N SER A 253 44.09 9.35 -34.41
CA SER A 253 42.87 8.65 -34.01
C SER A 253 42.07 9.38 -32.92
N SER A 254 42.50 10.57 -32.47
CA SER A 254 41.83 11.32 -31.39
C SER A 254 40.35 11.60 -31.71
N ARG A 255 40.06 11.91 -32.98
CA ARG A 255 38.70 12.15 -33.47
C ARG A 255 37.79 10.91 -33.40
N LEU A 256 38.35 9.72 -33.70
CA LEU A 256 37.63 8.45 -33.58
C LEU A 256 37.33 8.11 -32.11
N THR A 257 38.23 8.46 -31.20
CA THR A 257 38.00 8.30 -29.76
C THR A 257 36.93 9.25 -29.25
N LEU A 258 36.90 10.51 -29.73
CA LEU A 258 35.87 11.48 -29.35
C LEU A 258 34.48 11.07 -29.83
N GLU A 259 34.30 10.78 -31.12
CA GLU A 259 33.00 10.45 -31.70
C GLU A 259 32.56 9.01 -31.36
N GLY A 260 33.51 8.06 -31.26
CA GLY A 260 33.21 6.63 -31.09
C GLY A 260 33.15 6.15 -29.65
N PHE A 261 33.94 6.74 -28.75
CA PHE A 261 34.04 6.33 -27.36
C PHE A 261 33.43 7.37 -26.41
N VAL A 262 33.93 8.61 -26.41
CA VAL A 262 33.48 9.66 -25.48
C VAL A 262 32.02 10.03 -25.70
N GLU A 263 31.63 10.31 -26.95
CA GLU A 263 30.25 10.66 -27.30
C GLU A 263 29.28 9.51 -27.02
N LYS A 264 29.66 8.28 -27.35
CA LYS A 264 28.83 7.11 -27.08
C LYS A 264 28.61 6.90 -25.58
N THR A 265 29.68 6.94 -24.78
CA THR A 265 29.58 6.77 -23.33
C THR A 265 28.76 7.88 -22.67
N LEU A 266 28.85 9.13 -23.15
CA LEU A 266 28.02 10.23 -22.66
C LEU A 266 26.56 10.10 -23.08
N ARG A 267 26.27 9.60 -24.30
CA ARG A 267 24.90 9.28 -24.71
C ARG A 267 24.28 8.19 -23.85
N ASP A 268 25.05 7.14 -23.57
CA ASP A 268 24.59 5.98 -22.79
C ASP A 268 24.27 6.36 -21.32
N HIS A 269 25.01 7.32 -20.74
CA HIS A 269 24.91 7.64 -19.31
C HIS A 269 24.21 8.97 -18.98
N VAL A 270 24.06 9.89 -19.93
CA VAL A 270 23.56 11.26 -19.65
C VAL A 270 22.32 11.60 -20.48
N ASP A 271 22.43 11.64 -21.82
CA ASP A 271 21.34 11.98 -22.74
C ASP A 271 21.69 11.55 -24.17
N GLU A 272 20.78 10.86 -24.85
CA GLU A 272 20.96 10.33 -26.21
C GLU A 272 21.27 11.43 -27.25
N ASN A 273 20.89 12.68 -26.97
CA ASN A 273 21.08 13.82 -27.88
C ASN A 273 22.42 14.54 -27.70
N ILE A 274 23.33 14.02 -26.86
CA ILE A 274 24.64 14.64 -26.64
C ILE A 274 25.50 14.59 -27.90
N VAL A 275 26.15 15.70 -28.19
CA VAL A 275 27.17 15.84 -29.23
C VAL A 275 28.44 16.35 -28.58
N VAL A 276 29.56 15.65 -28.81
CA VAL A 276 30.85 16.03 -28.23
C VAL A 276 31.64 16.80 -29.28
N LYS A 277 32.17 17.96 -28.91
CA LYS A 277 33.06 18.75 -29.74
C LYS A 277 34.37 18.99 -29.02
N GLU A 278 35.45 18.94 -29.78
CA GLU A 278 36.73 19.39 -29.28
C GLU A 278 36.70 20.92 -29.15
N ALA A 279 36.98 21.43 -27.95
CA ALA A 279 37.21 22.84 -27.74
C ALA A 279 38.53 23.19 -28.43
N ALA A 280 38.51 24.19 -29.32
CA ALA A 280 39.75 24.73 -29.86
C ALA A 280 40.58 25.28 -28.69
N ALA A 281 41.84 24.84 -28.60
CA ALA A 281 42.79 25.29 -27.60
C ALA A 281 43.08 26.80 -27.71
#